data_AF-A0A2D6HBI5-F1
#
_entry.id   AF-A0A2D6HBI5-F1
#
_cell.length_a   1.000
_cell.length_b   1.000
_cell.length_c   1.000
_cell.angle_alpha   90.00
_cell.angle_beta   90.00
_cell.angle_gamma   90.00
#
_symmetry.space_group_name_H-M   'P 1'
#
loop_
_entity.id
_entity.type
_entity.pdbx_description
1 polymer ?
#
loop_
_entity_poly.entity_id
_entity_poly.type
_entity_poly.pdbx_seq_one_letter_code
_entity_poly.pdbx_strand_id
1 'polypeptide(L)'
;MYDLEERAKLFASQERLTLREGESRPVLDRIRAYVDSEALVLPKSVFAEALGYLVNHWEALQVFLSDGRLPIDNNDVEQLMKQVAIGRKNWLFVGS
;
A
#
# COMPACT_ATOMS: atom_id res chain seq x y z
N MET A 1 1.62 11.02 2.99
CA MET A 1 1.50 10.26 1.73
C MET A 1 0.09 10.38 1.16
N TYR A 2 -0.97 10.07 1.92
CA TYR A 2 -2.34 10.24 1.42
C TYR A 2 -2.72 11.67 1.02
N ASP A 3 -2.29 12.69 1.76
CA ASP A 3 -2.55 14.10 1.39
C ASP A 3 -1.93 14.47 0.02
N LEU A 4 -0.79 13.85 -0.31
CA LEU A 4 -0.10 14.02 -1.59
C LEU A 4 -0.86 13.33 -2.73
N GLU A 5 -1.37 12.12 -2.48
CA GLU A 5 -2.18 11.39 -3.46
C GLU A 5 -3.52 12.09 -3.72
N GLU A 6 -4.15 12.69 -2.70
CA GLU A 6 -5.37 13.49 -2.87
C GLU A 6 -5.11 14.76 -3.69
N ARG A 7 -3.97 15.45 -3.47
CA ARG A 7 -3.52 16.57 -4.33
C ARG A 7 -3.35 16.14 -5.79
N ALA A 8 -2.82 14.94 -6.03
CA ALA A 8 -2.52 14.43 -7.36
C ALA A 8 -3.68 13.68 -8.04
N LYS A 9 -4.87 13.70 -7.45
CA LYS A 9 -6.06 12.96 -7.91
C LYS A 9 -6.49 13.37 -9.32
N LEU A 10 -6.41 14.67 -9.62
CA LEU A 10 -6.78 15.24 -10.93
C LEU A 10 -5.60 15.35 -11.90
N PHE A 11 -4.39 14.93 -11.50
CA PHE A 11 -3.19 15.05 -12.33
C PHE A 11 -3.21 14.00 -13.44
N ALA A 12 -2.58 14.31 -14.57
CA ALA A 12 -2.25 13.30 -15.54
C ALA A 12 -1.27 12.28 -14.94
N SER A 13 -1.26 11.05 -15.46
CA SER A 13 -0.41 9.96 -14.94
C SER A 13 1.07 10.36 -14.85
N GLN A 14 1.58 11.09 -15.84
CA GLN A 14 2.99 11.51 -15.88
C GLN A 14 3.31 12.60 -14.84
N GLU A 15 2.40 13.53 -14.60
CA GLU A 15 2.54 14.57 -13.59
C GLU A 15 2.50 13.96 -12.19
N ARG A 16 1.60 12.99 -11.98
CA ARG A 16 1.54 12.22 -10.74
C ARG A 16 2.83 11.46 -10.47
N LEU A 17 3.43 10.83 -11.49
CA LEU A 17 4.74 10.18 -11.36
C LEU A 17 5.83 11.16 -10.95
N THR A 18 5.88 12.33 -11.60
CA THR A 18 6.89 13.35 -11.29
C THR A 18 6.78 13.81 -9.83
N LEU A 19 5.56 14.03 -9.36
CA LEU A 19 5.30 14.39 -7.97
C LEU A 19 5.63 13.24 -6.99
N ARG A 20 5.33 12.00 -7.35
CA ARG A 20 5.70 10.81 -6.55
C ARG A 20 7.22 10.65 -6.44
N GLU A 21 7.97 10.83 -7.52
CA GLU A 21 9.43 10.80 -7.49
C GLU A 21 10.02 11.92 -6.62
N GLY A 22 9.44 13.12 -6.66
CA GLY A 22 9.92 14.27 -5.89
C GLY A 22 9.55 14.26 -4.40
N GLU A 23 8.35 13.77 -4.05
CA GLU A 23 7.81 13.88 -2.69
C GLU A 23 7.58 12.52 -2.01
N SER A 24 7.11 11.51 -2.75
CA SER A 24 6.79 10.18 -2.19
C SER A 24 8.02 9.29 -2.00
N ARG A 25 8.90 9.21 -3.02
CA ARG A 25 10.11 8.36 -2.98
C ARG A 25 11.03 8.71 -1.79
N PRO A 26 11.34 9.99 -1.50
CA PRO A 26 12.19 10.34 -0.35
C PRO A 26 11.59 9.95 1.01
N VAL A 27 10.26 9.82 1.11
CA VAL A 27 9.61 9.32 2.34
C VAL A 27 9.85 7.82 2.47
N LEU A 28 9.64 7.05 1.39
CA LEU A 28 9.87 5.60 1.40
C LEU A 28 11.34 5.26 1.63
N ASP A 29 12.27 6.02 1.04
CA ASP A 29 13.71 5.83 1.26
C ASP A 29 14.09 6.03 2.74
N ARG A 30 13.50 7.04 3.40
CA ARG A 30 13.70 7.26 4.85
C ARG A 30 13.14 6.12 5.69
N ILE A 31 11.97 5.61 5.33
CA ILE A 31 11.38 4.44 6.02
C ILE A 31 12.30 3.24 5.82
N ARG A 32 12.80 2.99 4.61
CA ARG A 32 13.70 1.88 4.33
C ARG A 32 14.98 1.97 5.14
N ALA A 33 15.63 3.13 5.13
CA ALA A 33 16.84 3.37 5.89
C ALA A 33 16.64 3.16 7.39
N TYR A 34 15.47 3.57 7.92
CA TYR A 34 15.13 3.33 9.32
C TYR A 34 14.97 1.84 9.63
N VAL A 35 14.26 1.11 8.76
CA VAL A 35 14.02 -0.33 8.92
C VAL A 35 15.31 -1.16 8.79
N ASP A 36 16.21 -0.76 7.90
CA ASP A 36 17.50 -1.44 7.71
C ASP A 36 18.56 -1.04 8.76
N SER A 37 18.27 -0.09 9.65
CA SER A 37 19.24 0.38 10.64
C SER A 37 19.46 -0.61 11.79
N GLU A 38 20.71 -0.73 12.26
CA GLU A 38 21.08 -1.59 13.40
C GLU A 38 20.42 -1.19 14.73
N ALA A 39 19.82 0.01 14.80
CA ALA A 39 19.03 0.45 15.94
C ALA A 39 17.74 -0.38 16.13
N LEU A 40 17.30 -1.09 15.09
CA LEU A 40 16.09 -1.89 15.08
C LEU A 40 16.37 -3.31 15.62
N VAL A 41 16.77 -3.42 16.89
CA VAL A 41 16.87 -4.73 17.57
C VAL A 41 15.46 -5.17 17.96
N LEU A 42 14.89 -6.10 17.19
CA LEU A 42 13.50 -6.53 17.33
C LEU A 42 13.38 -7.83 18.16
N PRO A 43 12.91 -7.78 19.42
CA PRO A 43 12.40 -8.98 20.08
C PRO A 43 11.16 -9.50 19.34
N LYS A 44 10.84 -10.80 19.46
CA LYS A 44 9.63 -11.45 18.89
C LYS A 44 8.34 -10.80 19.40
N SER A 45 8.00 -9.65 18.86
CA SER A 45 6.86 -8.81 19.21
C SER A 45 5.97 -8.64 17.98
N VAL A 46 4.71 -8.24 18.20
CA VAL A 46 3.78 -7.91 17.10
C VAL A 46 4.36 -6.84 16.17
N PHE A 47 5.15 -5.91 16.72
CA PHE A 47 5.84 -4.89 15.93
C PHE A 47 6.94 -5.50 15.03
N ALA A 48 7.69 -6.48 15.54
CA ALA A 48 8.69 -7.18 14.76
C ALA A 48 8.08 -7.99 13.61
N GLU A 49 6.93 -8.61 13.85
CA GLU A 49 6.17 -9.31 12.83
C GLU A 49 5.65 -8.36 11.75
N ALA A 50 5.09 -7.22 12.15
CA ALA A 50 4.63 -6.18 11.22
C ALA A 50 5.78 -5.61 10.36
N LEU A 51 6.96 -5.42 10.94
CA LEU A 51 8.15 -5.00 10.20
C LEU A 51 8.65 -6.09 9.26
N GLY A 52 8.65 -7.35 9.68
CA GLY A 52 8.95 -8.47 8.79
C GLY A 52 8.01 -8.51 7.59
N TYR A 53 6.71 -8.30 7.83
CA TYR A 53 5.71 -8.19 6.76
C TYR A 53 6.00 -7.01 5.82
N LEU A 54 6.27 -5.83 6.38
CA LEU A 54 6.64 -4.64 5.60
C LEU A 54 7.84 -4.90 4.68
N VAL A 55 8.91 -5.50 5.20
CA VAL A 55 10.14 -5.80 4.46
C VAL A 55 9.89 -6.82 3.35
N ASN A 56 9.14 -7.89 3.65
CA ASN A 56 8.81 -8.95 2.70
C ASN A 56 7.97 -8.44 1.52
N HIS A 57 7.19 -7.37 1.72
CA HIS A 57 6.32 -6.78 0.71
C HIS A 57 6.84 -5.43 0.16
N TRP A 58 8.10 -5.07 0.44
CA TRP A 58 8.66 -3.76 0.12
C TRP A 58 8.61 -3.40 -1.37
N GLU A 59 8.86 -4.36 -2.25
CA GLU A 59 8.78 -4.15 -3.70
C GLU A 59 7.34 -3.84 -4.14
N ALA A 60 6.36 -4.63 -3.66
CA ALA A 60 4.95 -4.46 -3.98
C ALA A 60 4.43 -3.08 -3.52
N LEU A 61 4.85 -2.63 -2.32
CA LEU A 61 4.45 -1.34 -1.76
C LEU A 61 4.97 -0.13 -2.55
N GLN A 62 5.99 -0.30 -3.37
CA GLN A 62 6.57 0.78 -4.19
C GLN A 62 6.06 0.78 -5.63
N VAL A 63 5.27 -0.20 -6.05
CA VAL A 63 4.81 -0.32 -7.44
C VAL A 63 4.09 0.94 -7.93
N PHE A 64 3.36 1.64 -7.06
CA PHE A 64 2.70 2.90 -7.43
C PHE A 64 3.70 4.01 -7.85
N LEU A 65 4.98 3.92 -7.48
CA LEU A 65 6.01 4.86 -7.94
C LEU A 65 6.42 4.63 -9.39
N SER A 66 6.18 3.45 -9.97
CA SER A 66 6.60 3.15 -11.35
C SER A 66 5.53 3.46 -12.40
N ASP A 67 4.26 3.52 -12.00
CA ASP A 67 3.15 3.86 -12.90
C ASP A 67 2.12 4.77 -12.21
N GLY A 68 1.96 5.98 -12.75
CA GLY A 68 1.03 7.00 -12.23
C GLY A 68 -0.44 6.62 -12.34
N ARG A 69 -0.78 5.58 -13.11
CA ARG A 69 -2.13 5.03 -13.20
C ARG A 69 -2.49 4.17 -12.00
N LEU A 70 -1.48 3.62 -11.31
CA LEU A 70 -1.70 2.75 -10.18
C LEU A 70 -2.01 3.57 -8.93
N PRO A 71 -3.05 3.19 -8.16
CA PRO A 71 -3.32 3.76 -6.86
C PRO A 71 -2.22 3.36 -5.87
N ILE A 72 -2.07 4.15 -4.80
CA ILE A 72 -1.10 3.87 -3.73
C ILE A 72 -1.46 2.60 -2.93
N ASP A 73 -2.74 2.23 -2.90
CA ASP A 73 -3.23 1.04 -2.23
C ASP A 73 -4.32 0.34 -3.05
N ASN A 74 -4.70 -0.84 -2.58
CA ASN A 74 -5.70 -1.71 -3.20
C ASN A 74 -7.09 -1.57 -2.54
N ASN A 75 -7.36 -0.49 -1.80
CA ASN A 75 -8.59 -0.36 -0.98
C ASN A 75 -9.87 -0.61 -1.79
N ASP A 76 -9.93 -0.10 -3.03
CA ASP A 76 -11.07 -0.30 -3.93
C ASP A 76 -11.28 -1.79 -4.25
N VAL A 77 -10.19 -2.53 -4.49
CA VAL A 77 -10.23 -3.96 -4.77
C VAL A 77 -10.69 -4.73 -3.54
N GLU A 78 -10.18 -4.38 -2.36
CA GLU A 78 -10.59 -5.01 -1.10
C GLU A 78 -12.07 -4.76 -0.81
N GLN A 79 -12.57 -3.55 -1.08
CA GLN A 79 -13.96 -3.19 -0.91
C GLN A 79 -14.88 -3.99 -1.84
N LEU A 80 -14.48 -4.20 -3.10
CA LEU A 80 -15.20 -5.05 -4.05
C LEU A 80 -15.19 -6.52 -3.61
N MET A 81 -14.06 -7.03 -3.13
CA MET A 81 -13.94 -8.42 -2.67
C MET A 81 -14.79 -8.71 -1.44
N LYS A 82 -14.99 -7.72 -0.54
CA LYS A 82 -15.93 -7.84 0.59
C LYS A 82 -17.35 -8.11 0.12
N GLN A 83 -17.81 -7.45 -0.95
CA GLN A 83 -19.15 -7.69 -1.51
C GLN A 83 -19.29 -9.11 -2.05
N VAL A 84 -18.26 -9.63 -2.74
CA VAL A 84 -18.22 -11.01 -3.25
C VAL A 84 -18.28 -12.02 -2.10
N ALA A 85 -17.51 -11.81 -1.03
CA ALA A 85 -17.51 -12.67 0.14
C ALA A 85 -18.89 -12.73 0.82
N ILE A 86 -19.56 -11.58 0.96
CA ILE A 86 -20.93 -11.49 1.51
C ILE A 86 -21.93 -12.18 0.58
N GLY A 87 -21.85 -11.95 -0.74
CA GLY A 87 -22.71 -12.60 -1.73
C GLY A 87 -22.62 -14.12 -1.69
N ARG A 88 -21.40 -14.68 -1.65
CA ARG A 88 -21.16 -16.12 -1.50
C ARG A 88 -21.80 -16.68 -0.23
N LYS A 89 -21.68 -15.97 0.90
CA LYS A 89 -22.32 -16.38 2.16
C LYS A 89 -23.84 -16.39 2.04
N ASN A 90 -24.45 -15.40 1.36
CA ASN A 90 -25.90 -15.28 1.24
C ASN A 90 -26.50 -16.27 0.21
N TRP A 91 -25.78 -16.55 -0.88
CA TRP A 91 -26.23 -17.49 -1.91
C TRP A 91 -26.18 -18.96 -1.48
N LEU A 92 -25.43 -19.28 -0.43
CA LEU A 92 -25.49 -20.59 0.23
C LEU A 92 -26.84 -20.87 0.93
N PHE A 93 -27.67 -19.84 1.14
CA PHE A 93 -28.98 -19.96 1.81
C PHE A 93 -30.18 -19.70 0.90
N VAL A 94 -29.97 -19.34 -0.38
CA VAL A 94 -31.06 -19.19 -1.36
C VAL A 94 -31.18 -20.49 -2.13
N GLY A 95 -32.08 -21.38 -1.67
CA GLY A 95 -32.34 -22.68 -2.29
C GLY A 95 -32.62 -23.86 -1.35
N SER A 96 -32.70 -23.65 -0.03
CA SER A 96 -33.20 -24.67 0.93
C SER A 96 -34.69 -24.53 1.19
#